data_AF-A0A2E9ASY8-F1
#
_entry.id   AF-A0A2E9ASY8-F1
#
_cell.length_a   1.000
_cell.length_b   1.000
_cell.length_c   1.000
_cell.angle_alpha   90.00
_cell.angle_beta   90.00
_cell.angle_gamma   90.00
#
_symmetry.space_group_name_H-M   'P 1'
#
loop_
_entity.id
_entity.type
_entity.pdbx_description
1 polymer ?
#
loop_
_entity_poly.entity_id
_entity_poly.type
_entity_poly.pdbx_seq_one_letter_code
_entity_poly.pdbx_strand_id
1 'polypeptide(L)'
;MDKPTKLPPVDPDLVAIQSEIREHFGWDLKEDISSAQEMLERTESYDIRSWERPQRAANVATVYRRLVLRDTEVAILGAAVEPQEIETVLQQPSLLVAADGAAGVFSMLPSSTAERAWSRLVCVVSDADGGDGIHEAVERGKPIFLHAHGDNIADWSSLLEYASEAATPSPLILTHQTNSSIDGMSNPGGFTDGDRAACIVRSIGVPVESISMLGTRTDAVGRWSGITDESAKLEKLKWMSKVLKILEIKF
;
A
#
# COMPACT_ATOMS: atom_id res chain seq x y z
N MET A 1 -13.47 -13.66 16.88
CA MET A 1 -12.71 -12.43 16.59
C MET A 1 -13.61 -11.53 15.76
N ASP A 2 -13.87 -10.32 16.22
CA ASP A 2 -14.57 -9.31 15.43
C ASP A 2 -13.76 -9.01 14.17
N LYS A 3 -14.44 -8.86 13.03
CA LYS A 3 -13.77 -8.59 11.75
C LYS A 3 -13.16 -7.19 11.82
N PRO A 4 -11.87 -6.99 11.53
CA PRO A 4 -11.31 -5.65 11.48
C PRO A 4 -11.99 -4.89 10.33
N THR A 5 -12.63 -3.78 10.68
CA THR A 5 -13.21 -2.80 9.74
C THR A 5 -12.42 -1.49 9.74
N LYS A 6 -11.40 -1.40 10.60
CA LYS A 6 -10.47 -0.29 10.75
C LYS A 6 -9.05 -0.84 10.77
N LEU A 7 -8.08 0.04 10.49
CA LEU A 7 -6.67 -0.29 10.49
C LEU A 7 -5.94 0.55 11.57
N PRO A 8 -6.06 0.21 12.87
CA PRO A 8 -5.30 0.90 13.89
C PRO A 8 -3.80 0.55 13.75
N PRO A 9 -2.89 1.46 14.09
CA PRO A 9 -1.47 1.12 14.16
C PRO A 9 -1.25 0.05 15.23
N VAL A 10 -0.39 -0.94 14.96
CA VAL A 10 -0.05 -1.99 15.94
C VAL A 10 0.87 -1.49 17.05
N ASP A 11 1.55 -0.37 16.79
CA ASP A 11 2.38 0.37 17.74
C ASP A 11 2.17 1.88 17.47
N PRO A 12 1.88 2.71 18.49
CA PRO A 12 1.68 4.16 18.31
C PRO A 12 2.90 4.87 17.70
N ASP A 13 4.11 4.34 17.86
CA ASP A 13 5.33 4.92 17.29
C ASP A 13 5.31 4.91 15.76
N LEU A 14 4.53 4.03 15.12
CA LEU A 14 4.35 3.97 13.67
C LEU A 14 3.61 5.20 13.11
N VAL A 15 2.81 5.88 13.94
CA VAL A 15 2.16 7.16 13.61
C VAL A 15 3.01 8.33 14.08
N ALA A 16 3.65 8.22 15.25
CA ALA A 16 4.53 9.27 15.77
C ALA A 16 5.68 9.60 14.81
N ILE A 17 6.32 8.56 14.25
CA ILE A 17 7.46 8.71 13.32
C ILE A 17 7.11 9.51 12.05
N GLN A 18 5.84 9.53 11.62
CA GLN A 18 5.42 10.33 10.46
C GLN A 18 5.69 11.83 10.69
N SER A 19 5.58 12.29 11.94
CA SER A 19 5.87 13.69 12.29
C SER A 19 7.37 13.98 12.28
N GLU A 20 8.20 13.05 12.74
CA GLU A 20 9.65 13.16 12.66
C GLU A 20 10.14 13.21 11.21
N ILE A 21 9.52 12.40 10.34
CA ILE A 21 9.84 12.38 8.90
C ILE A 21 9.49 13.72 8.26
N ARG A 22 8.27 14.24 8.49
CA ARG A 22 7.89 15.56 8.00
C ARG A 22 8.84 16.65 8.47
N GLU A 23 9.19 16.66 9.76
CA GLU A 23 10.14 17.63 10.32
C GLU A 23 11.51 17.53 9.64
N HIS A 24 12.00 16.31 9.40
CA HIS A 24 13.29 16.06 8.75
C HIS A 24 13.35 16.63 7.33
N PHE A 25 12.29 16.46 6.54
CA PHE A 25 12.23 16.94 5.16
C PHE A 25 11.65 18.36 5.02
N GLY A 26 11.18 18.97 6.11
CA GLY A 26 10.54 20.28 6.10
C GLY A 26 9.15 20.30 5.43
N TRP A 27 8.43 19.17 5.44
CA TRP A 27 7.08 19.06 4.87
C TRP A 27 6.00 19.53 5.87
N ASP A 28 4.96 20.21 5.36
CA ASP A 28 3.88 20.74 6.19
C ASP A 28 2.76 19.69 6.37
N LEU A 29 2.40 19.42 7.62
CA LEU A 29 1.25 18.57 7.97
C LEU A 29 -0.06 19.07 7.33
N LYS A 30 -0.19 20.38 7.06
CA LYS A 30 -1.39 20.93 6.41
C LYS A 30 -1.58 20.40 4.99
N GLU A 31 -0.50 20.12 4.27
CA GLU A 31 -0.59 19.57 2.90
C GLU A 31 -1.14 18.14 2.95
N ASP A 32 -0.66 17.31 3.89
CA ASP A 32 -1.21 15.97 4.14
C ASP A 32 -2.71 16.02 4.53
N ILE A 33 -3.11 16.99 5.35
CA ILE A 33 -4.51 17.18 5.76
C ILE A 33 -5.37 17.58 4.56
N SER A 34 -4.93 18.54 3.75
CA SER A 34 -5.66 18.98 2.56
C SER A 34 -5.85 17.82 1.58
N SER A 35 -4.77 17.11 1.25
CA SER A 35 -4.80 15.96 0.35
C SER A 35 -5.74 14.85 0.85
N ALA A 36 -5.73 14.55 2.16
CA ALA A 36 -6.62 13.55 2.73
C ALA A 36 -8.11 13.96 2.68
N GLN A 37 -8.41 15.23 2.94
CA GLN A 37 -9.78 15.76 2.84
C GLN A 37 -10.26 15.76 1.38
N GLU A 38 -9.44 16.24 0.45
CA GLU A 38 -9.74 16.28 -0.97
C GLU A 38 -9.93 14.87 -1.55
N MET A 39 -9.07 13.91 -1.19
CA MET A 39 -9.22 12.51 -1.61
C MET A 39 -10.53 11.91 -1.12
N LEU A 40 -10.91 12.17 0.13
CA LEU A 40 -12.15 11.69 0.71
C LEU A 40 -13.37 12.29 -0.02
N GLU A 41 -13.38 13.61 -0.19
CA GLU A 41 -14.45 14.33 -0.89
C GLU A 41 -14.58 13.86 -2.34
N ARG A 42 -13.45 13.72 -3.05
CA ARG A 42 -13.42 13.24 -4.43
C ARG A 42 -13.94 11.82 -4.53
N THR A 43 -13.49 10.91 -3.67
CA THR A 43 -13.97 9.51 -3.63
C THR A 43 -15.48 9.46 -3.40
N GLU A 44 -16.00 10.29 -2.49
CA GLU A 44 -17.43 10.31 -2.12
C GLU A 44 -18.32 11.06 -3.13
N SER A 45 -17.71 11.79 -4.08
CA SER A 45 -18.43 12.42 -5.19
C SER A 45 -18.84 11.44 -6.29
N TYR A 46 -18.20 10.26 -6.36
CA TYR A 46 -18.54 9.23 -7.33
C TYR A 46 -19.73 8.37 -6.86
N ASP A 47 -20.69 8.12 -7.77
CA ASP A 47 -21.80 7.20 -7.54
C ASP A 47 -21.36 5.74 -7.76
N ILE A 48 -20.38 5.29 -6.95
CA ILE A 48 -19.79 3.95 -7.03
C ILE A 48 -19.99 3.26 -5.68
N ARG A 49 -20.90 2.29 -5.64
CA ARG A 49 -21.25 1.55 -4.42
C ARG A 49 -20.05 0.89 -3.73
N SER A 50 -19.05 0.40 -4.50
CA SER A 50 -17.85 -0.22 -3.94
C SER A 50 -16.95 0.75 -3.15
N TRP A 51 -17.16 2.05 -3.32
CA TRP A 51 -16.36 3.13 -2.73
C TRP A 51 -17.06 3.80 -1.54
N GLU A 52 -18.32 3.50 -1.26
CA GLU A 52 -19.03 4.00 -0.09
C GLU A 52 -18.38 3.55 1.23
N ARG A 53 -18.45 4.37 2.30
CA ARG A 53 -17.81 4.09 3.60
C ARG A 53 -18.06 2.67 4.13
N PRO A 54 -19.31 2.13 4.16
CA PRO A 54 -19.55 0.78 4.66
C PRO A 54 -18.85 -0.29 3.82
N GLN A 55 -18.74 -0.06 2.51
CA GLN A 55 -18.10 -0.99 1.60
C GLN A 55 -16.57 -0.91 1.69
N ARG A 56 -15.98 0.29 1.88
CA ARG A 56 -14.55 0.43 2.21
C ARG A 56 -14.20 -0.34 3.49
N ALA A 57 -15.01 -0.23 4.53
CA ALA A 57 -14.86 -1.02 5.76
C ALA A 57 -15.01 -2.54 5.52
N ALA A 58 -15.95 -2.95 4.67
CA ALA A 58 -16.12 -4.35 4.29
C ALA A 58 -14.94 -4.89 3.45
N ASN A 59 -14.29 -4.03 2.65
CA ASN A 59 -13.11 -4.38 1.86
C ASN A 59 -11.92 -4.73 2.78
N VAL A 60 -11.72 -4.01 3.88
CA VAL A 60 -10.73 -4.38 4.93
C VAL A 60 -11.00 -5.80 5.45
N ALA A 61 -12.27 -6.10 5.78
CA ALA A 61 -12.65 -7.44 6.24
C ALA A 61 -12.46 -8.52 5.17
N THR A 62 -12.55 -8.19 3.88
CA THR A 62 -12.27 -9.12 2.78
C THR A 62 -10.78 -9.40 2.65
N VAL A 63 -9.93 -8.38 2.76
CA VAL A 63 -8.47 -8.54 2.77
C VAL A 63 -8.04 -9.37 3.99
N TYR A 64 -8.59 -9.11 5.18
CA TYR A 64 -8.40 -9.92 6.38
C TYR A 64 -8.68 -11.41 6.15
N ARG A 65 -9.80 -11.75 5.50
CA ARG A 65 -10.16 -13.16 5.24
C ARG A 65 -9.13 -13.86 4.36
N ARG A 66 -8.47 -13.12 3.46
CA ARG A 66 -7.42 -13.68 2.59
C ARG A 66 -6.10 -13.82 3.34
N LEU A 67 -5.68 -12.79 4.08
CA LEU A 67 -4.35 -12.74 4.69
C LEU A 67 -4.22 -13.49 6.03
N VAL A 68 -5.30 -13.62 6.82
CA VAL A 68 -5.19 -14.04 8.24
C VAL A 68 -5.83 -15.40 8.52
N LEU A 69 -6.85 -15.81 7.78
CA LEU A 69 -7.60 -17.04 8.10
C LEU A 69 -6.85 -18.34 7.80
N ARG A 70 -5.71 -18.25 7.10
CA ARG A 70 -4.85 -19.39 6.79
C ARG A 70 -3.44 -19.01 7.18
N ASP A 71 -2.74 -19.96 7.79
CA ASP A 71 -1.31 -19.83 8.03
C ASP A 71 -0.60 -19.93 6.68
N THR A 72 -0.22 -18.79 6.14
CA THR A 72 0.31 -18.63 4.80
C THR A 72 1.23 -17.42 4.80
N GLU A 73 2.40 -17.58 4.20
CA GLU A 73 3.34 -16.47 4.03
C GLU A 73 2.69 -15.33 3.24
N VAL A 74 2.90 -14.11 3.70
CA VAL A 74 2.53 -12.86 3.02
C VAL A 74 3.80 -12.15 2.61
N ALA A 75 4.10 -12.19 1.32
CA ALA A 75 5.22 -11.48 0.74
C ALA A 75 4.82 -10.07 0.32
N ILE A 76 5.51 -9.07 0.86
CA ILE A 76 5.34 -7.66 0.54
C ILE A 76 6.38 -7.28 -0.51
N LEU A 77 5.91 -6.83 -1.66
CA LEU A 77 6.75 -6.47 -2.80
C LEU A 77 7.13 -5.00 -2.71
N GLY A 78 8.40 -4.72 -2.45
CA GLY A 78 8.99 -3.39 -2.50
C GLY A 78 9.47 -3.02 -3.90
N ALA A 79 9.86 -1.75 -4.06
CA ALA A 79 10.15 -1.18 -5.38
C ALA A 79 11.37 -1.79 -6.10
N ALA A 80 12.25 -2.51 -5.41
CA ALA A 80 13.42 -3.16 -6.00
C ALA A 80 13.19 -4.65 -6.31
N VAL A 81 11.93 -5.12 -6.29
CA VAL A 81 11.61 -6.53 -6.51
C VAL A 81 11.96 -6.96 -7.93
N GLU A 82 12.63 -8.10 -8.04
CA GLU A 82 13.03 -8.69 -9.31
C GLU A 82 12.21 -9.96 -9.64
N PRO A 83 12.07 -10.31 -10.94
CA PRO A 83 11.26 -11.46 -11.37
C PRO A 83 11.61 -12.77 -10.67
N GLN A 84 12.90 -13.02 -10.39
CA GLN A 84 13.38 -14.24 -9.75
C GLN A 84 12.89 -14.38 -8.30
N GLU A 85 12.71 -13.27 -7.58
CA GLU A 85 12.13 -13.28 -6.23
C GLU A 85 10.66 -13.73 -6.30
N ILE A 86 9.92 -13.25 -7.31
CA ILE A 86 8.53 -13.66 -7.54
C ILE A 86 8.45 -15.14 -7.95
N GLU A 87 9.29 -15.59 -8.87
CA GLU A 87 9.34 -17.00 -9.27
C GLU A 87 9.61 -17.92 -8.08
N THR A 88 10.49 -17.50 -7.16
CA THR A 88 10.84 -18.25 -5.95
C THR A 88 9.66 -18.31 -4.97
N VAL A 89 9.08 -17.15 -4.62
CA VAL A 89 7.98 -17.11 -3.64
C VAL A 89 6.72 -17.83 -4.16
N LEU A 90 6.53 -17.86 -5.49
CA LEU A 90 5.40 -18.56 -6.11
C LEU A 90 5.51 -20.10 -6.08
N GLN A 91 6.66 -20.67 -5.69
CA GLN A 91 6.84 -22.11 -5.48
C GLN A 91 6.09 -22.61 -4.23
N GLN A 92 5.85 -21.73 -3.27
CA GLN A 92 5.09 -21.99 -2.05
C GLN A 92 3.67 -21.41 -2.17
N PRO A 93 2.70 -21.74 -1.30
CA PRO A 93 1.35 -21.17 -1.38
C PRO A 93 1.24 -19.72 -0.87
N SER A 94 2.27 -18.88 -1.02
CA SER A 94 2.34 -17.52 -0.48
C SER A 94 1.38 -16.54 -1.16
N LEU A 95 0.94 -15.54 -0.40
CA LEU A 95 0.11 -14.42 -0.84
C LEU A 95 0.98 -13.18 -1.06
N LEU A 96 0.57 -12.31 -1.99
CA LEU A 96 1.35 -11.12 -2.34
C LEU A 96 0.60 -9.84 -1.96
N VAL A 97 1.33 -8.85 -1.48
CA VAL A 97 0.90 -7.45 -1.32
C VAL A 97 1.91 -6.58 -2.03
N ALA A 98 1.49 -5.75 -2.99
CA ALA A 98 2.42 -4.89 -3.71
C ALA A 98 2.42 -3.48 -3.13
N ALA A 99 3.61 -2.90 -2.96
CA ALA A 99 3.80 -1.48 -2.73
C ALA A 99 3.86 -0.78 -4.09
N ASP A 100 2.81 -0.03 -4.39
CA ASP A 100 2.69 0.87 -5.52
C ASP A 100 3.10 0.22 -6.86
N GLY A 101 4.12 0.74 -7.54
CA GLY A 101 4.58 0.24 -8.84
C GLY A 101 5.16 -1.17 -8.81
N ALA A 102 5.43 -1.75 -7.64
CA ALA A 102 6.06 -3.07 -7.51
C ALA A 102 5.23 -4.20 -8.17
N ALA A 103 3.92 -4.02 -8.36
CA ALA A 103 3.09 -4.95 -9.13
C ALA A 103 3.55 -5.08 -10.61
N GLY A 104 4.20 -4.04 -11.15
CA GLY A 104 4.71 -4.01 -12.52
C GLY A 104 5.74 -5.12 -12.82
N VAL A 105 6.39 -5.70 -11.80
CA VAL A 105 7.31 -6.84 -11.96
C VAL A 105 6.63 -8.03 -12.63
N PHE A 106 5.31 -8.17 -12.53
CA PHE A 106 4.58 -9.28 -13.14
C PHE A 106 4.62 -9.24 -14.67
N SER A 107 4.75 -8.06 -15.27
CA SER A 107 4.90 -7.89 -16.73
C SER A 107 6.20 -8.50 -17.27
N MET A 108 7.19 -8.72 -16.41
CA MET A 108 8.48 -9.32 -16.76
C MET A 108 8.48 -10.86 -16.62
N LEU A 109 7.40 -11.45 -16.11
CA LEU A 109 7.29 -12.89 -15.90
C LEU A 109 6.71 -13.58 -17.14
N PRO A 110 7.01 -14.87 -17.36
CA PRO A 110 6.28 -15.69 -18.33
C PRO A 110 4.77 -15.65 -18.04
N SER A 111 3.92 -15.63 -19.08
CA SER A 111 2.48 -15.35 -18.93
C SER A 111 1.77 -16.23 -17.89
N SER A 112 2.07 -17.53 -17.84
CA SER A 112 1.47 -18.44 -16.85
C SER A 112 1.91 -18.15 -15.41
N THR A 113 3.12 -17.62 -15.23
CA THR A 113 3.66 -17.19 -13.94
C THR A 113 3.09 -15.83 -13.54
N ALA A 114 2.95 -14.89 -14.49
CA ALA A 114 2.31 -13.60 -14.28
C ALA A 114 0.85 -13.76 -13.83
N GLU A 115 0.06 -14.60 -14.51
CA GLU A 115 -1.34 -14.89 -14.11
C GLU A 115 -1.43 -15.48 -12.71
N ARG A 116 -0.48 -16.35 -12.35
CA ARG A 116 -0.39 -16.91 -10.99
C ARG A 116 -0.05 -15.84 -9.96
N ALA A 117 0.87 -14.93 -10.28
CA ALA A 117 1.23 -13.81 -9.43
C ALA A 117 0.03 -12.89 -9.20
N TRP A 118 -0.65 -12.48 -10.26
CA TRP A 118 -1.89 -11.70 -10.19
C TRP A 118 -2.97 -12.41 -9.39
N SER A 119 -3.17 -13.72 -9.55
CA SER A 119 -4.14 -14.49 -8.75
C SER A 119 -3.85 -14.42 -7.24
N ARG A 120 -2.57 -14.47 -6.87
CA ARG A 120 -2.10 -14.43 -5.48
C ARG A 120 -1.90 -13.02 -4.92
N LEU A 121 -1.92 -11.99 -5.75
CA LEU A 121 -1.97 -10.61 -5.31
C LEU A 121 -3.31 -10.33 -4.60
N VAL A 122 -3.19 -9.93 -3.34
CA VAL A 122 -4.30 -9.66 -2.44
C VAL A 122 -4.76 -8.23 -2.55
N CYS A 123 -3.81 -7.28 -2.55
CA CYS A 123 -4.06 -5.85 -2.67
C CYS A 123 -2.78 -5.12 -3.09
N VAL A 124 -2.96 -3.86 -3.50
CA VAL A 124 -1.88 -2.89 -3.72
C VAL A 124 -2.02 -1.77 -2.71
N VAL A 125 -0.89 -1.29 -2.17
CA VAL A 125 -0.81 -0.11 -1.29
C VAL A 125 -0.08 0.96 -2.06
N SER A 126 -0.72 2.09 -2.35
CA SER A 126 -0.19 3.03 -3.34
C SER A 126 -0.59 4.45 -3.02
N ASP A 127 0.32 5.38 -3.28
CA ASP A 127 0.10 6.82 -3.36
C ASP A 127 -0.30 7.27 -4.79
N ALA A 128 -0.46 6.30 -5.70
CA ALA A 128 -0.83 6.37 -7.11
C ALA A 128 0.27 6.79 -8.11
N ASP A 129 1.54 6.88 -7.70
CA ASP A 129 2.63 7.28 -8.61
C ASP A 129 3.34 6.11 -9.35
N GLY A 130 2.91 4.87 -9.10
CA GLY A 130 3.55 3.62 -9.57
C GLY A 130 3.37 3.21 -11.03
N GLY A 131 2.74 4.03 -11.85
CA GLY A 131 2.59 3.81 -13.30
C GLY A 131 1.77 2.57 -13.70
N ASP A 132 2.23 1.83 -14.71
CA ASP A 132 1.41 0.76 -15.33
C ASP A 132 1.02 -0.38 -14.36
N GLY A 133 1.85 -0.63 -13.34
CA GLY A 133 1.58 -1.68 -12.35
C GLY A 133 0.28 -1.44 -11.55
N ILE A 134 0.01 -0.17 -11.19
CA ILE A 134 -1.22 0.18 -10.48
C ILE A 134 -2.44 0.17 -11.41
N HIS A 135 -2.29 0.61 -12.67
CA HIS A 135 -3.36 0.53 -13.67
C HIS A 135 -3.78 -0.92 -13.94
N GLU A 136 -2.82 -1.82 -14.15
CA GLU A 136 -3.12 -3.24 -14.38
C GLU A 136 -3.81 -3.89 -13.17
N ALA A 137 -3.46 -3.47 -11.95
CA ALA A 137 -4.14 -3.88 -10.72
C ALA A 137 -5.60 -3.39 -10.68
N VAL A 138 -5.84 -2.15 -11.11
CA VAL A 138 -7.20 -1.59 -11.23
C VAL A 138 -8.04 -2.36 -12.24
N GLU A 139 -7.51 -2.63 -13.43
CA GLU A 139 -8.19 -3.42 -14.47
C GLU A 139 -8.54 -4.84 -14.01
N ARG A 140 -7.72 -5.40 -13.11
CA ARG A 140 -7.92 -6.73 -12.51
C ARG A 140 -8.82 -6.73 -11.28
N GLY A 141 -9.40 -5.58 -10.92
CA GLY A 141 -10.30 -5.47 -9.78
C GLY A 141 -9.60 -5.69 -8.43
N LYS A 142 -8.31 -5.39 -8.33
CA LYS A 142 -7.55 -5.60 -7.08
C LYS A 142 -7.90 -4.52 -6.06
N PRO A 143 -8.13 -4.88 -4.79
CA PRO A 143 -8.29 -3.89 -3.74
C PRO A 143 -7.08 -2.96 -3.66
N ILE A 144 -7.32 -1.65 -3.64
CA ILE A 144 -6.30 -0.62 -3.52
C ILE A 144 -6.44 0.06 -2.16
N PHE A 145 -5.37 0.02 -1.37
CA PHE A 145 -5.19 0.90 -0.22
C PHE A 145 -4.56 2.18 -0.73
N LEU A 146 -5.41 3.12 -1.12
CA LEU A 146 -5.00 4.41 -1.64
C LEU A 146 -4.69 5.35 -0.48
N HIS A 147 -3.56 6.05 -0.54
CA HIS A 147 -3.17 6.93 0.54
C HIS A 147 -2.83 8.35 0.11
N ALA A 148 -3.37 9.31 0.86
CA ALA A 148 -3.14 10.72 0.62
C ALA A 148 -1.79 11.17 1.19
N HIS A 149 -1.06 11.94 0.38
CA HIS A 149 0.18 12.63 0.70
C HIS A 149 0.09 14.08 0.19
N GLY A 150 0.83 15.03 0.78
CA GLY A 150 0.74 16.44 0.39
C GLY A 150 1.10 16.76 -1.08
N ASP A 151 1.86 15.91 -1.76
CA ASP A 151 2.44 16.15 -3.10
C ASP A 151 1.86 15.27 -4.21
N ASN A 152 1.02 14.27 -3.89
CA ASN A 152 0.50 13.27 -4.84
C ASN A 152 -0.95 13.52 -5.31
N ILE A 153 -1.46 14.76 -5.14
CA ILE A 153 -2.86 15.10 -5.45
C ILE A 153 -3.22 14.79 -6.90
N ALA A 154 -2.32 15.11 -7.83
CA ALA A 154 -2.52 14.85 -9.25
C ALA A 154 -2.60 13.34 -9.53
N ASP A 155 -1.71 12.55 -8.93
CA ASP A 155 -1.59 11.11 -9.17
C ASP A 155 -2.80 10.35 -8.65
N TRP A 156 -3.20 10.57 -7.38
CA TRP A 156 -4.37 9.88 -6.85
C TRP A 156 -5.67 10.36 -7.49
N SER A 157 -5.76 11.63 -7.91
CA SER A 157 -6.93 12.14 -8.62
C SER A 157 -7.09 11.46 -9.98
N SER A 158 -5.97 11.31 -10.71
CA SER A 158 -5.96 10.64 -12.01
C SER A 158 -6.29 9.15 -11.87
N LEU A 159 -5.76 8.47 -10.85
CA LEU A 159 -6.08 7.06 -10.59
C LEU A 159 -7.56 6.87 -10.23
N LEU A 160 -8.15 7.75 -9.42
CA LEU A 160 -9.59 7.71 -9.12
C LEU A 160 -10.43 7.92 -10.38
N GLU A 161 -10.06 8.87 -11.24
CA GLU A 161 -10.77 9.09 -12.51
C GLU A 161 -10.70 7.84 -13.38
N TYR A 162 -9.50 7.31 -13.63
CA TYR A 162 -9.31 6.08 -14.39
C TYR A 162 -10.08 4.89 -13.81
N ALA A 163 -9.99 4.67 -12.49
CA ALA A 163 -10.67 3.57 -11.83
C ALA A 163 -12.21 3.71 -11.83
N SER A 164 -12.72 4.94 -11.90
CA SER A 164 -14.16 5.21 -11.98
C SER A 164 -14.76 4.85 -13.33
N GLU A 165 -13.95 4.89 -14.39
CA GLU A 165 -14.36 4.55 -15.76
C GLU A 165 -14.26 3.05 -16.05
N ALA A 166 -13.58 2.28 -15.18
CA ALA A 166 -13.46 0.84 -15.32
C ALA A 166 -14.84 0.15 -15.21
N ALA A 167 -15.07 -0.87 -16.05
CA ALA A 167 -16.33 -1.62 -16.04
C ALA A 167 -16.63 -2.30 -14.68
N THR A 168 -15.61 -2.54 -13.88
CA THR A 168 -15.74 -2.99 -12.49
C THR A 168 -14.72 -2.22 -11.65
N PRO A 169 -15.12 -1.08 -11.05
CA PRO A 169 -14.21 -0.26 -10.27
C PRO A 169 -13.57 -1.05 -9.13
N SER A 170 -12.25 -0.93 -9.01
CA SER A 170 -11.51 -1.65 -7.98
C SER A 170 -11.98 -1.26 -6.57
N PRO A 171 -12.05 -2.21 -5.62
CA PRO A 171 -12.39 -1.89 -4.23
C PRO A 171 -11.36 -0.93 -3.63
N LEU A 172 -11.83 0.12 -2.96
CA LEU A 172 -10.95 1.10 -2.30
C LEU A 172 -10.97 0.96 -0.78
N ILE A 173 -9.81 1.24 -0.18
CA ILE A 173 -9.62 1.54 1.23
C ILE A 173 -8.76 2.79 1.29
N LEU A 174 -9.25 3.84 1.97
CA LEU A 174 -8.52 5.11 2.06
C LEU A 174 -7.65 5.14 3.32
N THR A 175 -6.39 5.52 3.16
CA THR A 175 -5.48 5.76 4.28
C THR A 175 -4.81 7.13 4.21
N HIS A 176 -4.28 7.60 5.33
CA HIS A 176 -3.65 8.92 5.46
C HIS A 176 -2.51 8.85 6.47
N GLN A 177 -1.75 9.94 6.59
CA GLN A 177 -0.59 10.05 7.49
C GLN A 177 -0.66 11.27 8.44
N THR A 178 -1.87 11.73 8.75
CA THR A 178 -2.10 12.87 9.64
C THR A 178 -2.18 12.43 11.11
N ASN A 179 -1.96 13.38 12.03
CA ASN A 179 -2.00 13.13 13.48
C ASN A 179 -3.42 13.09 14.09
N SER A 180 -4.45 13.40 13.29
CA SER A 180 -5.85 13.41 13.70
C SER A 180 -6.64 12.35 12.95
N SER A 181 -7.61 11.73 13.61
CA SER A 181 -8.53 10.80 12.94
C SER A 181 -9.36 11.50 11.86
N ILE A 182 -9.47 10.89 10.69
CA ILE A 182 -10.37 11.31 9.61
C ILE A 182 -11.43 10.21 9.43
N ASP A 183 -12.70 10.54 9.61
CA ASP A 183 -13.76 9.54 9.45
C ASP A 183 -13.83 9.02 8.01
N GLY A 184 -13.95 7.71 7.84
CA GLY A 184 -13.92 7.07 6.53
C GLY A 184 -12.52 6.79 5.96
N MET A 185 -11.45 7.09 6.70
CA MET A 185 -10.06 6.74 6.38
C MET A 185 -9.38 6.04 7.57
N SER A 186 -8.16 5.52 7.40
CA SER A 186 -7.35 4.96 8.49
C SER A 186 -5.88 5.39 8.40
N ASN A 187 -5.19 5.47 9.54
CA ASN A 187 -3.75 5.68 9.60
C ASN A 187 -3.11 4.47 10.33
N PRO A 188 -2.66 3.45 9.61
CA PRO A 188 -1.97 2.29 10.20
C PRO A 188 -0.50 2.57 10.56
N GLY A 189 0.03 3.74 10.17
CA GLY A 189 1.45 4.08 10.21
C GLY A 189 2.16 3.85 8.87
N GLY A 190 3.48 4.03 8.88
CA GLY A 190 4.31 4.02 7.67
C GLY A 190 4.34 5.37 6.96
N PHE A 191 5.28 5.53 6.05
CA PHE A 191 5.53 6.74 5.28
C PHE A 191 5.71 6.46 3.79
N THR A 192 6.50 5.45 3.41
CA THR A 192 6.62 4.99 2.02
C THR A 192 5.57 3.92 1.71
N ASP A 193 5.32 3.60 0.44
CA ASP A 193 4.38 2.53 0.08
C ASP A 193 4.78 1.17 0.70
N GLY A 194 6.10 0.90 0.75
CA GLY A 194 6.65 -0.35 1.26
C GLY A 194 6.45 -0.54 2.77
N ASP A 195 6.81 0.45 3.60
CA ASP A 195 6.60 0.34 5.04
C ASP A 195 5.11 0.50 5.42
N ARG A 196 4.32 1.26 4.65
CA ARG A 196 2.87 1.36 4.82
C ARG A 196 2.18 0.05 4.50
N ALA A 197 2.64 -0.67 3.48
CA ALA A 197 2.17 -2.02 3.21
C ALA A 197 2.44 -2.95 4.39
N ALA A 198 3.64 -2.88 4.99
CA ALA A 198 3.95 -3.64 6.21
C ALA A 198 3.05 -3.24 7.40
N CYS A 199 2.81 -1.94 7.61
CA CYS A 199 1.91 -1.44 8.64
C CYS A 199 0.47 -1.93 8.44
N ILE A 200 -0.05 -1.90 7.21
CA ILE A 200 -1.39 -2.41 6.86
C ILE A 200 -1.48 -3.91 7.12
N VAL A 201 -0.51 -4.69 6.64
CA VAL A 201 -0.47 -6.15 6.80
C VAL A 201 -0.45 -6.53 8.29
N ARG A 202 0.36 -5.84 9.10
CA ARG A 202 0.40 -6.01 10.56
C ARG A 202 -0.90 -5.58 11.24
N SER A 203 -1.46 -4.43 10.86
CA SER A 203 -2.73 -3.89 11.38
C SER A 203 -3.92 -4.82 11.10
N ILE A 204 -3.92 -5.48 9.94
CA ILE A 204 -4.92 -6.50 9.58
C ILE A 204 -4.80 -7.75 10.48
N GLY A 205 -3.61 -8.02 11.03
CA GLY A 205 -3.38 -9.11 11.98
C GLY A 205 -2.49 -10.23 11.46
N VAL A 206 -1.75 -10.03 10.36
CA VAL A 206 -0.74 -11.00 9.91
C VAL A 206 0.42 -10.98 10.90
N PRO A 207 0.83 -12.14 11.45
CA PRO A 207 1.92 -12.20 12.43
C PRO A 207 3.28 -11.97 11.74
N VAL A 208 4.27 -11.45 12.50
CA VAL A 208 5.56 -11.01 11.96
C VAL A 208 6.30 -12.16 11.27
N GLU A 209 6.24 -13.35 11.86
CA GLU A 209 6.88 -14.57 11.36
C GLU A 209 6.34 -15.06 10.01
N SER A 210 5.14 -14.60 9.61
CA SER A 210 4.53 -14.93 8.32
C SER A 210 4.78 -13.87 7.25
N ILE A 211 5.53 -12.81 7.55
CA ILE A 211 5.79 -11.71 6.60
C ILE A 211 7.19 -11.83 6.03
N SER A 212 7.30 -11.76 4.71
CA SER A 212 8.57 -11.58 4.00
C SER A 212 8.56 -10.29 3.19
N MET A 213 9.70 -9.59 3.19
CA MET A 213 9.90 -8.38 2.40
C MET A 213 10.74 -8.75 1.17
N LEU A 214 10.20 -8.55 -0.03
CA LEU A 214 10.90 -8.77 -1.30
C LEU A 214 11.25 -7.42 -1.92
N GLY A 215 12.42 -7.28 -2.55
CA GLY A 215 12.77 -6.02 -3.19
C GLY A 215 12.80 -4.79 -2.27
N THR A 216 12.93 -4.98 -0.96
CA THR A 216 12.99 -3.90 0.03
C THR A 216 14.45 -3.58 0.30
N ARG A 217 14.89 -2.40 -0.15
CA ARG A 217 16.31 -2.00 -0.08
C ARG A 217 16.45 -0.65 0.60
N THR A 218 17.61 -0.43 1.22
CA THR A 218 17.97 0.86 1.84
C THR A 218 19.18 1.52 1.20
N ASP A 219 19.82 0.85 0.25
CA ASP A 219 21.08 1.22 -0.36
C ASP A 219 20.95 1.59 -1.85
N ALA A 220 19.80 1.32 -2.46
CA ALA A 220 19.51 1.63 -3.85
C ALA A 220 18.02 1.90 -4.06
N VAL A 221 17.72 2.81 -4.99
CA VAL A 221 16.35 3.05 -5.45
C VAL A 221 15.94 1.92 -6.39
N GLY A 222 14.79 1.30 -6.10
CA GLY A 222 14.25 0.22 -6.91
C GLY A 222 13.65 0.71 -8.22
N ARG A 223 13.60 -0.17 -9.24
CA ARG A 223 13.07 0.11 -10.58
C ARG A 223 11.62 0.58 -10.55
N TRP A 224 10.84 0.07 -9.62
CA TRP A 224 9.39 0.29 -9.50
C TRP A 224 9.03 1.45 -8.58
N SER A 225 9.97 2.36 -8.34
CA SER A 225 9.75 3.55 -7.52
C SER A 225 9.41 4.73 -8.43
N GLY A 226 8.42 5.54 -8.06
CA GLY A 226 7.93 6.69 -8.84
C GLY A 226 8.95 7.79 -9.15
N ILE A 227 8.57 8.88 -9.80
CA ILE A 227 9.53 9.86 -10.35
C ILE A 227 9.93 10.87 -9.28
N THR A 228 11.14 10.76 -8.71
CA THR A 228 11.64 11.75 -7.73
C THR A 228 13.17 11.80 -7.65
N ASP A 229 13.68 12.83 -6.95
CA ASP A 229 15.10 12.99 -6.59
C ASP A 229 15.66 11.76 -5.86
N GLU A 230 16.73 11.19 -6.41
CA GLU A 230 17.37 9.98 -5.89
C GLU A 230 17.92 10.18 -4.48
N SER A 231 18.40 11.39 -4.16
CA SER A 231 19.00 11.68 -2.85
C SER A 231 17.95 11.64 -1.74
N ALA A 232 16.81 12.34 -1.93
CA ALA A 232 15.68 12.32 -1.02
C ALA A 232 15.09 10.90 -0.86
N LYS A 233 15.05 10.12 -1.94
CA LYS A 233 14.59 8.72 -1.86
C LYS A 233 15.47 7.87 -0.97
N LEU A 234 16.80 7.92 -1.12
CA LEU A 234 17.71 7.15 -0.28
C LEU A 234 17.55 7.50 1.21
N GLU A 235 17.23 8.77 1.53
CA GLU A 235 16.89 9.17 2.89
C GLU A 235 15.54 8.61 3.35
N LYS A 236 14.48 8.68 2.52
CA LYS A 236 13.19 8.03 2.80
C LYS A 236 13.36 6.53 3.09
N LEU A 237 14.24 5.83 2.37
CA LEU A 237 14.50 4.40 2.61
C LEU A 237 15.17 4.13 3.98
N LYS A 238 15.96 5.07 4.52
CA LYS A 238 16.47 4.95 5.90
C LYS A 238 15.35 5.08 6.92
N TRP A 239 14.36 5.93 6.66
CA TRP A 239 13.16 6.04 7.49
C TRP A 239 12.30 4.78 7.42
N MET A 240 12.11 4.23 6.22
CA MET A 240 11.46 2.93 6.01
C MET A 240 12.11 1.84 6.87
N SER A 241 13.45 1.79 6.95
CA SER A 241 14.15 0.86 7.85
C SER A 241 13.79 1.05 9.32
N LYS A 242 13.56 2.28 9.80
CA LYS A 242 13.15 2.52 11.19
C LYS A 242 11.74 2.01 11.43
N VAL A 243 10.81 2.25 10.50
CA VAL A 243 9.43 1.73 10.58
C VAL A 243 9.43 0.21 10.64
N LEU A 244 10.17 -0.46 9.75
CA LEU A 244 10.26 -1.92 9.73
C LEU A 244 10.88 -2.50 11.02
N LYS A 245 11.80 -1.76 11.67
CA LYS A 245 12.34 -2.13 12.99
C LYS A 245 11.30 -2.02 14.11
N ILE A 246 10.45 -0.99 14.11
CA ILE A 246 9.32 -0.88 15.05
C ILE A 246 8.37 -2.08 14.86
N LEU A 247 8.16 -2.52 13.62
CA LEU A 247 7.34 -3.70 13.30
C LEU A 247 8.02 -5.04 13.58
N GLU A 248 9.30 -5.05 13.95
CA GLU A 248 10.14 -6.25 14.12
C GLU A 248 10.28 -7.11 12.84
N ILE A 249 10.04 -6.51 11.66
CA ILE A 249 10.12 -7.19 10.37
C ILE A 249 11.55 -7.13 9.83
N LYS A 250 12.07 -8.28 9.40
CA LYS A 250 13.36 -8.38 8.72
C LYS A 250 13.19 -8.10 7.22
N PHE A 251 14.16 -7.42 6.64
CA PHE A 251 14.22 -7.06 5.23
C PHE A 251 15.67 -7.05 4.76
#